data_AF-A0A6P2B6X2-F1
#
_entry.id   AF-A0A6P2B6X2-F1
#
_cell.length_a   1.000
_cell.length_b   1.000
_cell.length_c   1.000
_cell.angle_alpha   90.00
_cell.angle_beta   90.00
_cell.angle_gamma   90.00
#
_symmetry.space_group_name_H-M   'P 1'
#
loop_
_entity.id
_entity.type
_entity.pdbx_description
1 polymer ?
#
loop_
_entity_poly.entity_id
_entity_poly.type
_entity_poly.pdbx_seq_one_letter_code
_entity_poly.pdbx_strand_id
1 'polypeptide(L)'
;MSISPALLTNTGDTGELTPVTSINAQAYNLLNANFGIAVANAHANLPVDLTNSAGLRMILFGSLQMRNRVPSNEAINLPDEGVSVTVDANTSVFDVPPSIGEQTVVGTATAGQTLMVDALSDDGEWARVMFTYDGFVGDQAAGWVSVADVTFASQDAVNNLPGIGEGDRTPMQSFFFAPGGGSVPDCQPITGSALFLQAPEGTEATYIANDAQITIIGSALMNIVGSRMEITVLSGVAVLDGDIVVPAGYTSRINVIPSQGFFIVAPDAEWDEPRALNRAEINAVTYFESLPLSILNQAVNVPVCGPGSTGTDCEITYDYSFDDALMERLCEQGILSDELDICQ
;
A
#
# COMPACT_ATOMS: atom_id res chain seq x y z
N MET A 1 7.91 23.47 2.59
CA MET A 1 6.96 24.52 2.14
C MET A 1 5.58 23.97 2.42
N SER A 2 4.88 24.45 3.46
CA SER A 2 3.48 24.05 3.66
C SER A 2 2.70 24.46 2.42
N ILE A 3 1.90 23.58 1.84
CA ILE A 3 0.90 24.02 0.86
C ILE A 3 0.14 25.16 1.54
N SER A 4 0.04 26.30 0.86
CA SER A 4 -0.81 27.37 1.33
C SER A 4 -2.23 26.78 1.43
N PRO A 5 -2.97 26.99 2.55
CA PRO A 5 -4.36 26.57 2.69
C PRO A 5 -5.30 27.04 1.57
N ALA A 6 -4.83 27.92 0.68
CA ALA A 6 -5.56 28.49 -0.44
C ALA A 6 -5.84 27.52 -1.60
N LEU A 7 -5.22 26.33 -1.68
CA LEU A 7 -5.40 25.41 -2.82
C LEU A 7 -6.52 24.37 -2.62
N LEU A 8 -6.88 24.02 -1.38
CA LEU A 8 -7.93 23.05 -1.06
C LEU A 8 -8.88 23.68 -0.03
N THR A 9 -9.77 24.56 -0.49
CA THR A 9 -10.66 25.34 0.37
C THR A 9 -12.08 24.76 0.45
N ASN A 10 -12.47 23.94 -0.52
CA ASN A 10 -13.79 23.32 -0.61
C ASN A 10 -13.68 21.79 -0.54
N THR A 11 -14.76 21.16 -0.08
CA THR A 11 -14.92 19.71 -0.18
C THR A 11 -14.84 19.27 -1.63
N GLY A 12 -13.96 18.32 -1.93
CA GLY A 12 -13.76 17.79 -3.28
C GLY A 12 -12.70 18.51 -4.10
N ASP A 13 -12.06 19.57 -3.57
CA ASP A 13 -10.86 20.12 -4.20
C ASP A 13 -9.78 19.03 -4.32
N THR A 14 -9.05 19.03 -5.43
CA THR A 14 -7.94 18.10 -5.70
C THR A 14 -6.66 18.89 -5.95
N GLY A 15 -5.51 18.27 -5.71
CA GLY A 15 -4.21 18.88 -5.93
C GLY A 15 -3.11 17.84 -6.02
N GLU A 16 -1.95 18.27 -6.53
CA GLU A 16 -0.77 17.42 -6.64
C GLU A 16 -0.21 17.04 -5.26
N LEU A 17 0.33 15.82 -5.13
CA LEU A 17 0.93 15.34 -3.89
C LEU A 17 2.35 15.86 -3.65
N THR A 18 3.10 16.18 -4.71
CA THR A 18 4.49 16.66 -4.61
C THR A 18 4.68 17.84 -3.65
N PRO A 19 3.84 18.90 -3.65
CA PRO A 19 3.95 19.98 -2.67
C PRO A 19 3.39 19.64 -1.28
N VAL A 20 2.70 18.51 -1.10
CA VAL A 20 2.05 18.15 0.17
C VAL A 20 3.10 17.79 1.22
N THR A 21 3.17 18.62 2.26
CA THR A 21 3.99 18.31 3.45
C THR A 21 3.19 17.51 4.48
N SER A 22 1.91 17.83 4.67
CA SER A 22 1.06 17.17 5.66
C SER A 22 -0.42 17.20 5.29
N ILE A 23 -1.14 16.16 5.67
CA ILE A 23 -2.59 16.01 5.54
C ILE A 23 -3.16 15.79 6.95
N ASN A 24 -4.22 16.49 7.29
CA ASN A 24 -4.89 16.33 8.58
C ASN A 24 -6.37 16.04 8.35
N ALA A 25 -6.84 14.90 8.85
CA ALA A 25 -8.27 14.63 9.00
C ALA A 25 -8.77 15.27 10.30
N GLN A 26 -10.06 15.59 10.33
CA GLN A 26 -10.70 16.19 11.50
C GLN A 26 -11.56 15.16 12.22
N ALA A 27 -11.49 15.21 13.55
CA ALA A 27 -12.40 14.45 14.41
C ALA A 27 -13.87 14.74 14.07
N TYR A 28 -14.75 13.80 14.44
CA TYR A 28 -16.19 13.98 14.30
C TYR A 28 -16.66 15.25 15.03
N ASN A 29 -17.34 16.13 14.30
CA ASN A 29 -17.92 17.34 14.83
C ASN A 29 -19.35 17.07 15.30
N LEU A 30 -19.51 17.00 16.62
CA LEU A 30 -20.80 16.73 17.28
C LEU A 30 -21.88 17.77 16.98
N LEU A 31 -21.52 19.02 16.68
CA LEU A 31 -22.50 20.08 16.43
C LEU A 31 -23.14 19.94 15.03
N ASN A 32 -22.34 19.52 14.05
CA ASN A 32 -22.74 19.43 12.65
C ASN A 32 -23.03 17.99 12.21
N ALA A 33 -22.82 17.02 13.10
CA ALA A 33 -22.95 15.60 12.85
C ALA A 33 -22.14 15.10 11.63
N ASN A 34 -20.95 15.66 11.40
CA ASN A 34 -20.09 15.30 10.27
C ASN A 34 -18.67 14.91 10.73
N PHE A 35 -18.03 14.01 10.01
CA PHE A 35 -16.59 13.72 10.14
C PHE A 35 -15.86 14.24 8.91
N GLY A 36 -14.62 14.70 9.10
CA GLY A 36 -13.73 15.00 7.99
C GLY A 36 -12.97 13.75 7.59
N ILE A 37 -13.06 13.37 6.32
CA ILE A 37 -12.11 12.45 5.71
C ILE A 37 -11.12 13.24 4.86
N ALA A 38 -9.89 12.76 4.80
CA ALA A 38 -8.95 13.18 3.78
C ALA A 38 -8.60 11.97 2.92
N VAL A 39 -8.61 12.15 1.60
CA VAL A 39 -8.26 11.11 0.64
C VAL A 39 -7.02 11.57 -0.12
N ALA A 40 -6.01 10.72 -0.18
CA ALA A 40 -4.84 10.90 -1.03
C ALA A 40 -4.73 9.70 -1.99
N ASN A 41 -4.24 9.97 -3.19
CA ASN A 41 -3.94 8.95 -4.19
C ASN A 41 -2.44 8.97 -4.46
N ALA A 42 -1.68 8.16 -3.74
CA ALA A 42 -0.22 8.11 -3.87
C ALA A 42 0.19 7.15 -4.98
N HIS A 43 1.31 7.43 -5.64
CA HIS A 43 1.91 6.48 -6.57
C HIS A 43 2.53 5.28 -5.83
N ALA A 44 3.08 5.48 -4.63
CA ALA A 44 3.85 4.44 -3.93
C ALA A 44 4.98 3.89 -4.84
N ASN A 45 5.16 2.58 -4.96
CA ASN A 45 6.05 1.98 -5.95
C ASN A 45 5.35 1.64 -7.29
N LEU A 46 4.11 2.11 -7.50
CA LEU A 46 3.31 1.70 -8.66
C LEU A 46 3.84 2.31 -9.97
N PRO A 47 3.70 1.57 -11.08
CA PRO A 47 4.02 2.12 -12.39
C PRO A 47 2.96 3.11 -12.88
N VAL A 48 3.36 4.06 -13.73
CA VAL A 48 2.51 5.15 -14.25
C VAL A 48 1.20 4.67 -14.88
N ASP A 49 1.25 3.58 -15.65
CA ASP A 49 0.07 3.12 -16.39
C ASP A 49 -1.05 2.62 -15.46
N LEU A 50 -0.71 2.25 -14.22
CA LEU A 50 -1.69 1.93 -13.20
C LEU A 50 -2.17 3.23 -12.54
N THR A 51 -1.25 4.11 -12.15
CA THR A 51 -1.56 5.30 -11.34
C THR A 51 -2.50 6.29 -12.01
N ASN A 52 -2.53 6.35 -13.34
CA ASN A 52 -3.47 7.16 -14.11
C ASN A 52 -4.94 6.74 -13.94
N SER A 53 -5.18 5.50 -13.54
CA SER A 53 -6.53 4.96 -13.29
C SER A 53 -6.76 4.60 -11.82
N ALA A 54 -5.73 4.13 -11.13
CA ALA A 54 -5.74 3.73 -9.72
C ALA A 54 -4.31 3.79 -9.12
N GLY A 55 -4.13 4.55 -8.04
CA GLY A 55 -2.92 4.51 -7.22
C GLY A 55 -3.20 3.87 -5.85
N LEU A 56 -2.24 3.98 -4.92
CA LEU A 56 -2.46 3.64 -3.52
C LEU A 56 -3.41 4.66 -2.89
N ARG A 57 -4.65 4.24 -2.63
CA ARG A 57 -5.65 5.05 -1.94
C ARG A 57 -5.32 5.09 -0.46
N MET A 58 -5.16 6.30 0.07
CA MET A 58 -4.95 6.56 1.49
C MET A 58 -6.14 7.37 2.01
N ILE A 59 -6.92 6.80 2.91
CA ILE A 59 -8.10 7.45 3.48
C ILE A 59 -7.90 7.62 4.99
N LEU A 60 -7.88 8.87 5.42
CA LEU A 60 -7.63 9.25 6.81
C LEU A 60 -8.96 9.44 7.52
N PHE A 61 -9.15 8.70 8.61
CA PHE A 61 -10.34 8.74 9.46
C PHE A 61 -10.04 9.34 10.81
N GLY A 62 -11.02 10.07 11.35
CA GLY A 62 -10.94 10.65 12.68
C GLY A 62 -9.92 11.78 12.77
N SER A 63 -9.33 11.95 13.95
CA SER A 63 -8.24 12.91 14.14
C SER A 63 -6.94 12.24 13.72
N LEU A 64 -6.70 12.05 12.42
CA LEU A 64 -5.42 11.53 11.94
C LEU A 64 -4.59 12.65 11.31
N GLN A 65 -3.30 12.67 11.62
CA GLN A 65 -2.33 13.51 10.95
C GLN A 65 -1.36 12.62 10.18
N MET A 66 -1.05 13.00 8.95
CA MET A 66 -0.07 12.34 8.09
C MET A 66 0.91 13.38 7.57
N ARG A 67 2.20 13.06 7.58
CA ARG A 67 3.28 13.92 7.09
C ARG A 67 4.07 13.16 6.03
N ASN A 68 4.14 13.73 4.84
CA ASN A 68 4.98 13.22 3.78
C ASN A 68 6.45 13.28 4.23
N ARG A 69 7.18 12.17 4.08
CA ARG A 69 8.61 12.09 4.39
C ARG A 69 9.48 12.33 3.16
N VAL A 70 8.91 12.27 1.96
CA VAL A 70 9.63 12.51 0.70
C VAL A 70 9.61 14.02 0.39
N PRO A 71 10.74 14.74 0.53
CA PRO A 71 10.78 16.16 0.23
C PRO A 71 10.51 16.44 -1.24
N SER A 72 9.83 17.54 -1.56
CA SER A 72 9.44 17.86 -2.94
C SER A 72 10.62 18.00 -3.90
N ASN A 73 11.81 18.34 -3.39
CA ASN A 73 13.06 18.46 -4.17
C ASN A 73 13.83 17.13 -4.32
N GLU A 74 13.39 16.08 -3.65
CA GLU A 74 13.96 14.72 -3.71
C GLU A 74 12.95 13.71 -4.29
N ALA A 75 11.68 14.10 -4.39
CA ALA A 75 10.64 13.26 -4.95
C ALA A 75 10.86 13.01 -6.45
N ILE A 76 10.85 11.74 -6.84
CA ILE A 76 10.82 11.35 -8.25
C ILE A 76 9.41 11.57 -8.79
N ASN A 77 9.30 12.45 -9.78
CA ASN A 77 8.07 12.64 -10.54
C ASN A 77 8.16 11.74 -11.77
N LEU A 78 7.28 10.75 -11.82
CA LEU A 78 7.12 9.88 -12.97
C LEU A 78 6.46 10.67 -14.13
N PRO A 79 6.68 10.26 -15.39
CA PRO A 79 5.94 10.84 -16.51
C PRO A 79 4.43 10.60 -16.35
N ASP A 80 3.61 11.32 -17.12
CA ASP A 80 2.16 11.10 -17.15
C ASP A 80 1.78 9.83 -17.94
N GLU A 81 2.63 9.36 -18.85
CA GLU A 81 2.40 8.14 -19.65
C GLU A 81 3.69 7.33 -19.74
N GLY A 82 3.57 6.00 -19.73
CA GLY A 82 4.69 5.12 -19.94
C GLY A 82 5.21 5.16 -21.39
N VAL A 83 6.48 4.86 -21.57
CA VAL A 83 7.14 4.70 -22.87
C VAL A 83 7.05 3.25 -23.30
N SER A 84 6.42 3.00 -24.43
CA SER A 84 6.30 1.64 -24.98
C SER A 84 7.65 1.09 -25.46
N VAL A 85 7.96 -0.14 -25.03
CA VAL A 85 9.14 -0.91 -25.46
C VAL A 85 8.73 -2.29 -25.95
N THR A 86 9.52 -2.86 -26.85
CA THR A 86 9.36 -4.25 -27.31
C THR A 86 10.50 -5.10 -26.78
N VAL A 87 10.17 -6.25 -26.20
CA VAL A 87 11.15 -7.21 -25.69
C VAL A 87 11.81 -7.95 -26.85
N ASP A 88 13.14 -7.89 -26.96
CA ASP A 88 13.88 -8.44 -28.11
C ASP A 88 14.10 -9.96 -28.00
N ALA A 89 14.32 -10.44 -26.77
CA ALA A 89 14.50 -11.84 -26.45
C ALA A 89 13.83 -12.16 -25.10
N ASN A 90 13.47 -13.42 -24.86
CA ASN A 90 12.95 -13.82 -23.55
C ASN A 90 13.93 -13.40 -22.45
N THR A 91 13.47 -12.58 -21.51
CA THR A 91 14.31 -12.04 -20.44
C THR A 91 13.63 -12.18 -19.08
N SER A 92 14.45 -12.18 -18.02
CA SER A 92 13.94 -12.22 -16.64
C SER A 92 13.52 -10.82 -16.21
N VAL A 93 12.44 -10.75 -15.45
CA VAL A 93 12.01 -9.53 -14.76
C VAL A 93 12.45 -9.64 -13.31
N PHE A 94 13.08 -8.60 -12.79
CA PHE A 94 13.61 -8.55 -11.43
C PHE A 94 12.83 -7.56 -10.56
N ASP A 95 12.79 -7.81 -9.25
CA ASP A 95 12.22 -6.91 -8.24
C ASP A 95 12.98 -5.57 -8.16
N VAL A 96 14.31 -5.62 -8.29
CA VAL A 96 15.21 -4.46 -8.27
C VAL A 96 16.37 -4.62 -9.27
N PRO A 97 16.98 -3.51 -9.70
CA PRO A 97 18.25 -3.53 -10.43
C PRO A 97 19.43 -3.71 -9.45
N PRO A 98 20.60 -4.18 -9.93
CA PRO A 98 21.79 -4.41 -9.09
C PRO A 98 22.32 -3.15 -8.40
N SER A 99 22.06 -1.97 -8.98
CA SER A 99 22.45 -0.68 -8.41
C SER A 99 21.61 -0.25 -7.21
N ILE A 100 20.47 -0.91 -6.96
CA ILE A 100 19.58 -0.64 -5.82
C ILE A 100 19.65 -1.77 -4.78
N GLY A 101 19.80 -3.03 -5.19
CA GLY A 101 19.81 -4.17 -4.28
C GLY A 101 20.14 -5.51 -4.93
N GLU A 102 20.04 -6.58 -4.13
CA GLU A 102 20.17 -7.94 -4.63
C GLU A 102 18.95 -8.31 -5.48
N GLN A 103 19.19 -8.84 -6.68
CA GLN A 103 18.12 -9.12 -7.62
C GLN A 103 17.45 -10.46 -7.33
N THR A 104 16.13 -10.45 -7.27
CA THR A 104 15.28 -11.64 -7.27
C THR A 104 14.48 -11.68 -8.56
N VAL A 105 14.47 -12.82 -9.25
CA VAL A 105 13.62 -13.00 -10.43
C VAL A 105 12.18 -13.11 -9.96
N VAL A 106 11.34 -12.14 -10.36
CA VAL A 106 9.91 -12.11 -10.06
C VAL A 106 9.06 -12.58 -11.24
N GLY A 107 9.62 -12.63 -12.45
CA GLY A 107 8.93 -13.22 -13.59
C GLY A 107 9.75 -13.21 -14.87
N THR A 108 9.07 -13.38 -16.00
CA THR A 108 9.71 -13.40 -17.32
C THR A 108 8.91 -12.60 -18.33
N ALA A 109 9.60 -11.82 -19.14
CA ALA A 109 9.02 -11.15 -20.30
C ALA A 109 9.38 -11.92 -21.58
N THR A 110 8.40 -12.08 -22.48
CA THR A 110 8.56 -12.90 -23.69
C THR A 110 8.98 -12.06 -24.89
N ALA A 111 9.79 -12.64 -25.78
CA ALA A 111 10.21 -11.96 -27.01
C ALA A 111 9.00 -11.51 -27.84
N GLY A 112 9.02 -10.25 -28.29
CA GLY A 112 7.93 -9.59 -29.02
C GLY A 112 6.83 -9.01 -28.12
N GLN A 113 6.86 -9.25 -26.80
CA GLN A 113 5.93 -8.62 -25.87
C GLN A 113 6.18 -7.12 -25.81
N THR A 114 5.10 -6.34 -25.78
CA THR A 114 5.16 -4.91 -25.51
C THR A 114 5.05 -4.68 -24.01
N LEU A 115 6.00 -3.93 -23.46
CA LEU A 115 5.99 -3.44 -22.08
C LEU A 115 5.94 -1.92 -22.07
N MET A 116 5.64 -1.37 -20.91
CA MET A 116 5.57 0.07 -20.68
C MET A 116 6.58 0.45 -19.62
N VAL A 117 7.46 1.39 -19.96
CA VAL A 117 8.58 1.84 -19.13
C VAL A 117 8.31 3.24 -18.63
N ASP A 118 8.51 3.48 -17.33
CA ASP A 118 8.25 4.79 -16.73
C ASP A 118 9.43 5.38 -15.93
N ALA A 119 10.50 4.61 -15.80
CA ALA A 119 11.75 5.05 -15.21
C ALA A 119 12.91 4.17 -15.70
N LEU A 120 14.12 4.68 -15.50
CA LEU A 120 15.37 3.94 -15.63
C LEU A 120 16.06 3.83 -14.28
N SER A 121 16.98 2.90 -14.12
CA SER A 121 17.94 2.94 -13.02
C SER A 121 18.87 4.14 -13.21
N ASP A 122 19.51 4.61 -12.13
CA ASP A 122 20.44 5.75 -12.19
C ASP A 122 21.63 5.55 -13.16
N ASP A 123 22.05 4.30 -13.36
CA ASP A 123 23.08 3.93 -14.34
C ASP A 123 22.53 3.81 -15.78
N GLY A 124 21.22 3.85 -15.96
CA GLY A 124 20.53 3.70 -17.25
C GLY A 124 20.55 2.29 -17.83
N GLU A 125 21.02 1.28 -17.09
CA GLU A 125 21.15 -0.11 -17.58
C GLU A 125 19.85 -0.92 -17.44
N TRP A 126 18.92 -0.46 -16.61
CA TRP A 126 17.67 -1.15 -16.30
C TRP A 126 16.47 -0.24 -16.52
N ALA A 127 15.42 -0.81 -17.09
CA ALA A 127 14.15 -0.14 -17.33
C ALA A 127 13.10 -0.68 -16.36
N ARG A 128 12.42 0.22 -15.64
CA ARG A 128 11.30 -0.15 -14.78
C ARG A 128 10.08 -0.36 -15.65
N VAL A 129 9.49 -1.55 -15.56
CA VAL A 129 8.35 -1.97 -16.35
C VAL A 129 7.18 -2.33 -15.46
N MET A 130 5.97 -2.13 -15.96
CA MET A 130 4.83 -2.90 -15.49
C MET A 130 4.80 -4.23 -16.21
N PHE A 131 4.55 -5.29 -15.47
CA PHE A 131 4.36 -6.60 -16.05
C PHE A 131 3.26 -7.36 -15.30
N THR A 132 2.53 -8.18 -16.05
CA THR A 132 1.65 -9.17 -15.48
C THR A 132 2.47 -10.41 -15.20
N TYR A 133 2.32 -10.96 -14.01
CA TYR A 133 3.04 -12.16 -13.62
C TYR A 133 2.17 -13.08 -12.80
N ASP A 134 2.46 -14.37 -12.85
CA ASP A 134 1.84 -15.35 -11.97
C ASP A 134 2.57 -15.31 -10.63
N GLY A 135 2.37 -14.19 -9.94
CA GLY A 135 3.13 -13.79 -8.78
C GLY A 135 2.73 -14.49 -7.51
N PHE A 136 3.65 -14.40 -6.55
CA PHE A 136 3.46 -14.92 -5.20
C PHE A 136 2.19 -14.34 -4.55
N VAL A 137 1.89 -13.06 -4.81
CA VAL A 137 0.88 -12.32 -4.05
C VAL A 137 -0.13 -11.56 -4.92
N GLY A 138 0.21 -11.23 -6.17
CA GLY A 138 -0.66 -10.50 -7.09
C GLY A 138 -0.41 -10.84 -8.56
N ASP A 139 -1.23 -10.22 -9.43
CA ASP A 139 -1.18 -10.45 -10.88
C ASP A 139 -0.37 -9.36 -11.59
N GLN A 140 -0.12 -8.22 -10.94
CA GLN A 140 0.59 -7.07 -11.50
C GLN A 140 1.55 -6.47 -10.49
N ALA A 141 2.78 -6.21 -10.94
CA ALA A 141 3.79 -5.50 -10.18
C ALA A 141 4.65 -4.61 -11.06
N ALA A 142 5.36 -3.69 -10.42
CA ALA A 142 6.54 -3.07 -11.00
C ALA A 142 7.70 -4.07 -10.96
N GLY A 143 8.47 -4.14 -12.05
CA GLY A 143 9.69 -4.92 -12.12
C GLY A 143 10.73 -4.23 -12.99
N TRP A 144 11.87 -4.86 -13.16
CA TRP A 144 13.01 -4.32 -13.88
C TRP A 144 13.49 -5.30 -14.94
N VAL A 145 13.71 -4.79 -16.16
CA VAL A 145 14.31 -5.54 -17.27
C VAL A 145 15.56 -4.81 -17.75
N SER A 146 16.52 -5.56 -18.29
CA SER A 146 17.72 -4.93 -18.86
C SER A 146 17.33 -4.09 -20.08
N VAL A 147 17.87 -2.87 -20.16
CA VAL A 147 17.75 -2.00 -21.34
C VAL A 147 18.33 -2.66 -22.60
N ALA A 148 19.30 -3.58 -22.44
CA ALA A 148 19.88 -4.33 -23.55
C ALA A 148 18.95 -5.39 -24.16
N ASP A 149 17.90 -5.78 -23.44
CA ASP A 149 16.94 -6.82 -23.86
C ASP A 149 15.64 -6.22 -24.44
N VAL A 150 15.55 -4.90 -24.55
CA VAL A 150 14.37 -4.20 -25.06
C VAL A 150 14.74 -3.15 -26.11
N THR A 151 13.87 -3.01 -27.10
CA THR A 151 13.95 -1.95 -28.10
C THR A 151 12.90 -0.88 -27.82
N PHE A 152 13.35 0.36 -27.65
CA PHE A 152 12.48 1.52 -27.49
C PHE A 152 11.97 2.03 -28.83
N ALA A 153 10.69 2.44 -28.88
CA ALA A 153 10.10 3.00 -30.10
C ALA A 153 10.71 4.37 -30.49
N SER A 154 11.24 5.12 -29.52
CA SER A 154 11.86 6.43 -29.72
C SER A 154 12.96 6.68 -28.70
N GLN A 155 14.17 7.02 -29.14
CA GLN A 155 15.28 7.36 -28.26
C GLN A 155 15.02 8.65 -27.46
N ASP A 156 14.29 9.60 -28.04
CA ASP A 156 13.94 10.84 -27.36
C ASP A 156 13.01 10.59 -26.17
N ALA A 157 12.16 9.55 -26.24
CA ALA A 157 11.29 9.17 -25.13
C ALA A 157 12.12 8.61 -23.95
N VAL A 158 13.16 7.81 -24.23
CA VAL A 158 14.07 7.26 -23.22
C VAL A 158 14.81 8.36 -22.46
N ASN A 159 15.31 9.35 -23.20
CA ASN A 159 16.11 10.43 -22.62
C ASN A 159 15.32 11.33 -21.64
N ASN A 160 13.99 11.22 -21.62
CA ASN A 160 13.11 11.96 -20.72
C ASN A 160 12.61 11.13 -19.54
N LEU A 161 12.94 9.84 -19.46
CA LEU A 161 12.59 9.00 -18.32
C LEU A 161 13.41 9.41 -17.08
N PRO A 162 12.80 9.48 -15.89
CA PRO A 162 13.53 9.74 -14.66
C PRO A 162 14.43 8.55 -14.30
N GLY A 163 15.60 8.85 -13.71
CA GLY A 163 16.41 7.86 -13.01
C GLY A 163 15.85 7.56 -11.62
N ILE A 164 15.95 6.31 -11.19
CA ILE A 164 15.65 5.86 -9.84
C ILE A 164 16.91 5.15 -9.30
N GLY A 165 17.43 5.68 -8.19
CA GLY A 165 18.52 5.11 -7.43
C GLY A 165 18.10 4.52 -6.08
N GLU A 166 19.11 4.17 -5.29
CA GLU A 166 18.92 3.73 -3.92
C GLU A 166 18.36 4.88 -3.07
N GLY A 167 17.22 4.65 -2.43
CA GLY A 167 16.57 5.64 -1.56
C GLY A 167 15.66 6.65 -2.28
N ASP A 168 15.63 6.66 -3.61
CA ASP A 168 14.70 7.50 -4.38
C ASP A 168 13.26 7.02 -4.19
N ARG A 169 12.34 7.97 -4.06
CA ARG A 169 10.93 7.69 -3.75
C ARG A 169 10.00 8.63 -4.50
N THR A 170 8.82 8.16 -4.86
CA THR A 170 7.75 9.03 -5.38
C THR A 170 7.11 9.82 -4.23
N PRO A 171 6.39 10.93 -4.50
CA PRO A 171 5.64 11.64 -3.48
C PRO A 171 4.78 10.72 -2.61
N MET A 172 4.83 10.91 -1.30
CA MET A 172 4.06 10.15 -0.31
C MET A 172 4.28 8.63 -0.29
N GLN A 173 5.29 8.09 -0.99
CA GLN A 173 5.67 6.68 -0.84
C GLN A 173 6.24 6.39 0.55
N SER A 174 6.79 7.41 1.22
CA SER A 174 7.16 7.35 2.64
C SER A 174 6.47 8.46 3.43
N PHE A 175 5.90 8.11 4.58
CA PHE A 175 5.18 9.05 5.43
C PHE A 175 5.23 8.64 6.90
N PHE A 176 4.95 9.62 7.76
CA PHE A 176 4.61 9.39 9.17
C PHE A 176 3.13 9.65 9.36
N PHE A 177 2.45 8.85 10.15
CA PHE A 177 1.10 9.13 10.62
C PHE A 177 1.00 9.01 12.14
N ALA A 178 0.04 9.73 12.72
CA ALA A 178 -0.23 9.71 14.15
C ALA A 178 -1.69 10.12 14.42
N PRO A 179 -2.30 9.64 15.51
CA PRO A 179 -3.50 10.25 16.04
C PRO A 179 -3.19 11.70 16.43
N GLY A 180 -4.01 12.63 15.95
CA GLY A 180 -4.06 14.01 16.38
C GLY A 180 -4.49 14.09 17.84
N GLY A 181 -3.92 15.06 18.58
CA GLY A 181 -4.08 15.20 20.03
C GLY A 181 -5.49 15.60 20.53
N GLY A 182 -6.56 15.20 19.85
CA GLY A 182 -7.95 15.40 20.28
C GLY A 182 -8.47 14.22 21.10
N SER A 183 -9.34 14.49 22.09
CA SER A 183 -10.09 13.45 22.78
C SER A 183 -11.01 12.74 21.78
N VAL A 184 -10.81 11.44 21.56
CA VAL A 184 -11.76 10.60 20.84
C VAL A 184 -13.05 10.57 21.68
N PRO A 185 -14.22 10.93 21.13
CA PRO A 185 -15.47 10.78 21.86
C PRO A 185 -15.66 9.32 22.27
N ASP A 186 -16.15 9.05 23.49
CA ASP A 186 -16.44 7.69 24.01
C ASP A 186 -17.55 6.94 23.25
N CYS A 187 -17.90 7.39 22.04
CA CYS A 187 -18.87 6.77 21.16
C CYS A 187 -18.24 5.56 20.44
N GLN A 188 -18.26 4.40 21.08
CA GLN A 188 -18.08 3.11 20.42
C GLN A 188 -19.17 2.89 19.33
N PRO A 189 -18.88 2.26 18.17
CA PRO A 189 -17.65 1.55 17.80
C PRO A 189 -16.95 2.22 16.60
N ILE A 190 -16.87 3.56 16.55
CA ILE A 190 -16.10 4.20 15.47
C ILE A 190 -14.62 3.94 15.79
N THR A 191 -13.94 3.12 14.98
CA THR A 191 -12.48 2.94 15.08
C THR A 191 -11.84 4.31 15.10
N GLY A 192 -11.15 4.64 16.19
CA GLY A 192 -10.77 6.02 16.55
C GLY A 192 -10.16 6.85 15.42
N SER A 193 -8.84 6.98 15.40
CA SER A 193 -8.14 7.59 14.26
C SER A 193 -7.42 6.47 13.53
N ALA A 194 -7.68 6.34 12.23
CA ALA A 194 -7.16 5.24 11.44
C ALA A 194 -6.83 5.69 10.02
N LEU A 195 -5.87 5.00 9.42
CA LEU A 195 -5.46 5.14 8.03
C LEU A 195 -5.90 3.89 7.28
N PHE A 196 -6.87 4.03 6.39
CA PHE A 196 -7.25 2.98 5.47
C PHE A 196 -6.40 3.09 4.20
N LEU A 197 -5.89 1.96 3.74
CA LEU A 197 -5.00 1.84 2.59
C LEU A 197 -5.59 0.81 1.64
N GLN A 198 -5.60 1.13 0.34
CA GLN A 198 -6.07 0.20 -0.68
C GLN A 198 -5.23 0.33 -1.94
N ALA A 199 -4.59 -0.77 -2.32
CA ALA A 199 -3.89 -0.90 -3.59
C ALA A 199 -4.90 -1.03 -4.75
N PRO A 200 -4.50 -0.82 -6.00
CA PRO A 200 -5.30 -1.25 -7.15
C PRO A 200 -5.55 -2.77 -7.10
N GLU A 201 -6.62 -3.22 -7.76
CA GLU A 201 -7.00 -4.64 -7.76
C GLU A 201 -5.87 -5.51 -8.34
N GLY A 202 -5.53 -6.61 -7.64
CA GLY A 202 -4.48 -7.54 -8.05
C GLY A 202 -3.06 -6.95 -8.11
N THR A 203 -2.85 -5.74 -7.59
CA THR A 203 -1.60 -4.99 -7.73
C THR A 203 -0.88 -4.83 -6.40
N GLU A 204 0.44 -5.01 -6.40
CA GLU A 204 1.28 -4.80 -5.23
C GLU A 204 1.63 -3.32 -5.03
N ALA A 205 1.32 -2.79 -3.84
CA ALA A 205 1.70 -1.44 -3.45
C ALA A 205 2.62 -1.47 -2.22
N THR A 206 3.87 -1.06 -2.41
CA THR A 206 4.90 -0.95 -1.37
C THR A 206 5.11 0.50 -0.97
N TYR A 207 5.04 0.76 0.33
CA TYR A 207 5.24 2.06 0.95
C TYR A 207 5.97 1.93 2.29
N ILE A 208 6.41 3.07 2.84
CA ILE A 208 7.08 3.14 4.13
C ILE A 208 6.24 3.99 5.08
N ALA A 209 5.65 3.36 6.09
CA ALA A 209 4.84 4.03 7.11
C ALA A 209 5.55 3.96 8.46
N ASN A 210 5.86 5.13 9.03
CA ASN A 210 6.50 5.24 10.35
C ASN A 210 7.81 4.44 10.48
N ASP A 211 8.59 4.38 9.40
CA ASP A 211 9.83 3.59 9.25
C ASP A 211 9.65 2.09 9.00
N ALA A 212 8.43 1.54 9.00
CA ALA A 212 8.17 0.17 8.58
C ALA A 212 7.95 0.09 7.06
N GLN A 213 8.58 -0.89 6.40
CA GLN A 213 8.29 -1.19 5.00
C GLN A 213 7.09 -2.14 4.93
N ILE A 214 6.09 -1.75 4.14
CA ILE A 214 4.84 -2.50 4.05
C ILE A 214 4.47 -2.62 2.57
N THR A 215 4.24 -3.85 2.15
CA THR A 215 3.66 -4.17 0.84
C THR A 215 2.25 -4.67 1.07
N ILE A 216 1.26 -4.14 0.36
CA ILE A 216 -0.13 -4.64 0.43
C ILE A 216 -0.64 -5.01 -0.95
N ILE A 217 -1.56 -5.95 -0.97
CA ILE A 217 -2.46 -6.27 -2.08
C ILE A 217 -3.85 -6.35 -1.50
N GLY A 218 -4.79 -5.63 -2.11
CA GLY A 218 -6.11 -5.43 -1.52
C GLY A 218 -6.13 -4.25 -0.55
N SER A 219 -6.61 -4.46 0.68
CA SER A 219 -6.89 -3.36 1.61
C SER A 219 -6.47 -3.66 3.05
N ALA A 220 -5.94 -2.63 3.70
CA ALA A 220 -5.47 -2.69 5.08
C ALA A 220 -5.88 -1.44 5.87
N LEU A 221 -6.03 -1.60 7.18
CA LEU A 221 -6.25 -0.55 8.13
C LEU A 221 -5.01 -0.43 9.03
N MET A 222 -4.53 0.79 9.22
CA MET A 222 -3.45 1.10 10.15
C MET A 222 -3.90 2.09 11.22
N ASN A 223 -3.47 1.85 12.45
CA ASN A 223 -3.77 2.69 13.61
C ASN A 223 -2.60 2.68 14.59
N ILE A 224 -2.52 3.71 15.43
CA ILE A 224 -1.57 3.75 16.54
C ILE A 224 -2.35 3.85 17.84
N VAL A 225 -2.14 2.88 18.73
CA VAL A 225 -2.77 2.79 20.04
C VAL A 225 -1.68 2.73 21.10
N GLY A 226 -1.53 3.82 21.84
CA GLY A 226 -0.46 3.96 22.83
C GLY A 226 0.93 3.95 22.17
N SER A 227 1.74 2.94 22.48
CA SER A 227 3.09 2.76 21.92
C SER A 227 3.16 1.65 20.87
N ARG A 228 2.03 1.31 20.24
CA ARG A 228 1.96 0.27 19.22
C ARG A 228 1.32 0.81 17.95
N MET A 229 1.97 0.55 16.82
CA MET A 229 1.35 0.63 15.51
C MET A 229 0.76 -0.75 15.19
N GLU A 230 -0.45 -0.76 14.68
CA GLU A 230 -1.20 -1.97 14.32
C GLU A 230 -1.56 -1.88 12.84
N ILE A 231 -1.43 -3.00 12.14
CA ILE A 231 -1.96 -3.20 10.79
C ILE A 231 -2.99 -4.33 10.85
N THR A 232 -4.15 -4.10 10.27
CA THR A 232 -5.23 -5.08 10.11
C THR A 232 -5.52 -5.23 8.63
N VAL A 233 -5.39 -6.42 8.08
CA VAL A 233 -5.68 -6.66 6.66
C VAL A 233 -7.16 -7.01 6.53
N LEU A 234 -7.87 -6.27 5.69
CA LEU A 234 -9.31 -6.46 5.46
C LEU A 234 -9.53 -7.36 4.26
N SER A 235 -8.78 -7.16 3.18
CA SER A 235 -8.82 -8.00 1.99
C SER A 235 -7.42 -8.18 1.42
N GLY A 236 -7.17 -9.29 0.72
CA GLY A 236 -5.86 -9.67 0.23
C GLY A 236 -4.87 -9.94 1.36
N VAL A 237 -3.70 -9.32 1.31
CA VAL A 237 -2.57 -9.65 2.20
C VAL A 237 -1.62 -8.47 2.33
N ALA A 238 -0.94 -8.40 3.46
CA ALA A 238 0.19 -7.51 3.67
C ALA A 238 1.48 -8.31 3.92
N VAL A 239 2.60 -7.83 3.41
CA VAL A 239 3.94 -8.31 3.73
C VAL A 239 4.67 -7.20 4.47
N LEU A 240 5.10 -7.49 5.70
CA LEU A 240 5.73 -6.54 6.61
C LEU A 240 7.23 -6.80 6.67
N ASP A 241 8.01 -5.76 6.39
CA ASP A 241 9.47 -5.78 6.33
C ASP A 241 10.05 -6.91 5.45
N GLY A 242 9.29 -7.34 4.44
CA GLY A 242 9.69 -8.37 3.47
C GLY A 242 9.40 -9.81 3.88
N ASP A 243 9.18 -10.07 5.17
CA ASP A 243 9.19 -11.44 5.70
C ASP A 243 7.85 -11.87 6.33
N ILE A 244 7.12 -10.95 6.97
CA ILE A 244 5.94 -11.31 7.78
C ILE A 244 4.68 -11.12 6.95
N VAL A 245 4.03 -12.23 6.63
CA VAL A 245 2.79 -12.26 5.85
C VAL A 245 1.57 -12.18 6.77
N VAL A 246 0.77 -11.13 6.61
CA VAL A 246 -0.50 -10.93 7.32
C VAL A 246 -1.64 -11.14 6.34
N PRO A 247 -2.36 -12.27 6.41
CA PRO A 247 -3.51 -12.50 5.53
C PRO A 247 -4.73 -11.67 5.94
N ALA A 248 -5.73 -11.57 5.05
CA ALA A 248 -6.99 -10.92 5.36
C ALA A 248 -7.64 -11.49 6.62
N GLY A 249 -8.21 -10.64 7.47
CA GLY A 249 -8.78 -11.04 8.75
C GLY A 249 -7.77 -11.25 9.86
N TYR A 250 -6.49 -10.96 9.60
CA TYR A 250 -5.44 -10.97 10.60
C TYR A 250 -4.93 -9.57 10.89
N THR A 251 -4.28 -9.45 12.04
CA THR A 251 -3.61 -8.24 12.48
C THR A 251 -2.24 -8.56 13.05
N SER A 252 -1.29 -7.65 12.83
CA SER A 252 0.02 -7.65 13.46
C SER A 252 0.33 -6.26 14.03
N ARG A 253 1.26 -6.19 14.98
CA ARG A 253 1.60 -4.99 15.74
C ARG A 253 3.10 -4.84 15.84
N ILE A 254 3.58 -3.60 15.86
CA ILE A 254 4.98 -3.28 16.13
C ILE A 254 5.07 -2.15 17.16
N ASN A 255 6.10 -2.20 18.00
CA ASN A 255 6.33 -1.15 18.98
C ASN A 255 6.83 0.12 18.29
N VAL A 256 6.26 1.25 18.66
CA VAL A 256 6.64 2.58 18.17
C VAL A 256 6.97 3.53 19.31
N ILE A 257 7.88 4.46 19.05
CA ILE A 257 8.28 5.52 19.99
C ILE A 257 7.98 6.91 19.41
N PRO A 258 7.64 7.89 20.25
CA PRO A 258 7.49 9.27 19.79
C PRO A 258 8.80 9.83 19.22
N SER A 259 8.74 10.45 18.05
CA SER A 259 9.85 11.16 17.42
C SER A 259 9.34 12.36 16.61
N GLN A 260 9.87 13.55 16.89
CA GLN A 260 9.56 14.79 16.16
C GLN A 260 8.05 15.07 15.94
N GLY A 261 7.22 14.78 16.95
CA GLY A 261 5.77 14.99 16.90
C GLY A 261 4.97 13.89 16.20
N PHE A 262 5.64 12.83 15.75
CA PHE A 262 5.04 11.61 15.17
C PHE A 262 5.53 10.39 15.94
N PHE A 263 5.28 9.20 15.38
CA PHE A 263 5.80 7.92 15.87
C PHE A 263 6.73 7.31 14.83
N ILE A 264 7.75 6.61 15.30
CA ILE A 264 8.64 5.77 14.49
C ILE A 264 8.71 4.37 15.08
N VAL A 265 8.99 3.36 14.27
CA VAL A 265 9.32 2.02 14.76
C VAL A 265 10.45 2.13 15.79
N ALA A 266 10.26 1.49 16.94
CA ALA A 266 11.27 1.49 17.99
C ALA A 266 12.51 0.71 17.52
N PRO A 267 13.73 1.10 17.94
CA PRO A 267 14.92 0.33 17.64
C PRO A 267 14.75 -1.13 18.09
N ASP A 268 15.18 -2.07 17.24
CA ASP A 268 15.09 -3.51 17.48
C ASP A 268 13.65 -4.04 17.71
N ALA A 269 12.62 -3.26 17.33
CA ALA A 269 11.26 -3.75 17.33
C ALA A 269 11.03 -4.67 16.13
N GLU A 270 10.39 -5.79 16.41
CA GLU A 270 9.90 -6.73 15.41
C GLU A 270 8.37 -6.69 15.42
N TRP A 271 7.76 -7.08 14.30
CA TRP A 271 6.32 -7.29 14.25
C TRP A 271 5.92 -8.51 15.08
N ASP A 272 4.85 -8.37 15.86
CA ASP A 272 4.19 -9.48 16.55
C ASP A 272 3.73 -10.52 15.50
N GLU A 273 3.74 -11.80 15.86
CA GLU A 273 3.15 -12.85 15.00
C GLU A 273 1.70 -12.49 14.62
N PRO A 274 1.30 -12.65 13.34
CA PRO A 274 -0.06 -12.35 12.91
C PRO A 274 -1.07 -13.18 13.69
N ARG A 275 -2.14 -12.53 14.15
CA ARG A 275 -3.27 -13.21 14.81
C ARG A 275 -4.58 -12.91 14.11
N ALA A 276 -5.51 -13.86 14.17
CA ALA A 276 -6.88 -13.65 13.71
C ALA A 276 -7.56 -12.50 14.48
N LEU A 277 -8.40 -11.75 13.78
CA LEU A 277 -9.32 -10.80 14.39
C LEU A 277 -10.40 -11.55 15.17
N ASN A 278 -10.75 -11.03 16.34
CA ASN A 278 -11.91 -11.54 17.07
C ASN A 278 -13.22 -10.92 16.54
N ARG A 279 -14.36 -11.46 16.97
CA ARG A 279 -15.70 -10.99 16.56
C ARG A 279 -15.92 -9.50 16.77
N ALA A 280 -15.44 -8.94 17.89
CA ALA A 280 -15.63 -7.52 18.19
C ALA A 280 -14.80 -6.63 17.26
N GLU A 281 -13.58 -7.07 16.93
CA GLU A 281 -12.70 -6.40 15.98
C GLU A 281 -13.28 -6.43 14.55
N ILE A 282 -13.78 -7.58 14.08
CA ILE A 282 -14.46 -7.70 12.79
C ILE A 282 -15.68 -6.77 12.71
N ASN A 283 -16.55 -6.79 13.73
CA ASN A 283 -17.70 -5.91 13.79
C ASN A 283 -17.31 -4.42 13.77
N ALA A 284 -16.13 -4.08 14.33
CA ALA A 284 -15.63 -2.71 14.35
C ALA A 284 -15.12 -2.25 12.98
N VAL A 285 -14.79 -3.16 12.07
CA VAL A 285 -14.32 -2.82 10.71
C VAL A 285 -15.39 -3.02 9.63
N THR A 286 -16.52 -3.67 9.91
CA THR A 286 -17.63 -3.86 8.94
C THR A 286 -18.14 -2.54 8.33
N TYR A 287 -18.01 -1.41 9.03
CA TYR A 287 -18.47 -0.13 8.48
C TYR A 287 -17.68 0.30 7.22
N PHE A 288 -16.45 -0.21 7.01
CA PHE A 288 -15.65 0.11 5.83
C PHE A 288 -16.29 -0.39 4.52
N GLU A 289 -17.15 -1.41 4.59
CA GLU A 289 -17.94 -1.89 3.44
C GLU A 289 -18.94 -0.84 2.92
N SER A 290 -19.31 0.13 3.78
CA SER A 290 -20.23 1.21 3.41
C SER A 290 -19.54 2.42 2.76
N LEU A 291 -18.22 2.40 2.60
CA LEU A 291 -17.49 3.47 1.95
C LEU A 291 -17.91 3.61 0.48
N PRO A 292 -18.06 4.85 -0.03
CA PRO A 292 -18.49 5.05 -1.41
C PRO A 292 -17.39 4.63 -2.38
N LEU A 293 -17.76 3.90 -3.44
CA LEU A 293 -16.82 3.44 -4.47
C LEU A 293 -16.04 4.59 -5.14
N SER A 294 -16.56 5.82 -5.12
CA SER A 294 -15.89 6.99 -5.69
C SER A 294 -14.56 7.37 -5.01
N ILE A 295 -14.29 6.87 -3.80
CA ILE A 295 -13.02 7.12 -3.08
C ILE A 295 -12.16 5.86 -2.94
N LEU A 296 -12.60 4.76 -3.54
CA LEU A 296 -11.98 3.44 -3.48
C LEU A 296 -11.50 3.03 -4.87
N ASN A 297 -10.53 2.12 -4.93
CA ASN A 297 -10.19 1.38 -6.14
C ASN A 297 -11.17 0.22 -6.36
N GLN A 298 -11.63 -0.41 -5.28
CA GLN A 298 -12.56 -1.56 -5.30
C GLN A 298 -13.43 -1.57 -4.03
N ALA A 299 -14.54 -2.29 -4.06
CA ALA A 299 -15.36 -2.49 -2.85
C ALA A 299 -14.51 -3.12 -1.74
N VAL A 300 -14.71 -2.67 -0.50
CA VAL A 300 -14.07 -3.29 0.65
C VAL A 300 -14.86 -4.53 1.02
N ASN A 301 -14.20 -5.67 1.09
CA ASN A 301 -14.77 -6.92 1.60
C ASN A 301 -14.17 -7.13 2.99
N VAL A 302 -15.01 -7.13 4.01
CA VAL A 302 -14.56 -7.40 5.37
C VAL A 302 -14.66 -8.90 5.65
N PRO A 303 -13.66 -9.51 6.31
CA PRO A 303 -13.70 -10.93 6.63
C PRO A 303 -14.88 -11.23 7.56
N VAL A 304 -15.60 -12.31 7.27
CA VAL A 304 -16.77 -12.70 8.04
C VAL A 304 -16.36 -13.67 9.14
N CYS A 305 -16.87 -13.42 10.34
CA CYS A 305 -16.68 -14.32 11.46
C CYS A 305 -17.75 -15.42 11.45
N GLY A 306 -17.39 -16.63 11.07
CA GLY A 306 -18.20 -17.84 11.16
C GLY A 306 -18.38 -18.35 12.59
N PRO A 307 -19.33 -19.28 12.84
CA PRO A 307 -19.42 -20.00 14.10
C PRO A 307 -18.29 -21.03 14.19
N GLY A 308 -17.20 -20.73 14.92
CA GLY A 308 -16.11 -21.68 15.09
C GLY A 308 -16.54 -22.96 15.82
N SER A 309 -15.72 -24.00 15.72
CA SER A 309 -15.99 -25.36 16.23
C SER A 309 -16.33 -25.43 17.73
N THR A 310 -15.87 -24.44 18.52
CA THR A 310 -16.09 -24.32 19.97
C THR A 310 -17.16 -23.28 20.34
N GLY A 311 -17.68 -22.52 19.38
CA GLY A 311 -18.66 -21.44 19.60
C GLY A 311 -18.09 -20.13 20.15
N THR A 312 -16.81 -20.09 20.54
CA THR A 312 -16.09 -18.86 20.91
C THR A 312 -15.05 -18.43 19.89
N ASP A 313 -14.61 -19.35 19.04
CA ASP A 313 -13.58 -19.09 18.04
C ASP A 313 -14.21 -18.51 16.77
N CYS A 314 -13.48 -17.59 16.15
CA CYS A 314 -13.91 -16.87 14.96
C CYS A 314 -13.27 -17.53 13.75
N GLU A 315 -14.01 -18.39 13.05
CA GLU A 315 -13.56 -18.94 11.77
C GLU A 315 -13.67 -17.84 10.71
N ILE A 316 -12.56 -17.45 10.12
CA ILE A 316 -12.53 -16.37 9.13
C ILE A 316 -12.93 -16.94 7.78
N THR A 317 -14.05 -16.46 7.25
CA THR A 317 -14.55 -16.83 5.92
C THR A 317 -14.60 -15.60 5.02
N TYR A 318 -14.35 -15.78 3.73
CA TYR A 318 -14.42 -14.73 2.73
C TYR A 318 -15.61 -14.97 1.80
N ASP A 319 -16.21 -13.90 1.29
CA ASP A 319 -17.29 -13.95 0.29
C ASP A 319 -16.75 -13.69 -1.13
N TYR A 320 -15.41 -13.64 -1.29
CA TYR A 320 -14.75 -13.22 -2.52
C TYR A 320 -13.73 -14.25 -3.00
N SER A 321 -13.90 -14.68 -4.26
CA SER A 321 -13.08 -15.72 -4.87
C SER A 321 -11.61 -15.35 -5.04
N PHE A 322 -11.29 -14.05 -5.10
CA PHE A 322 -9.90 -13.59 -5.19
C PHE A 322 -9.13 -13.90 -3.91
N ASP A 323 -9.73 -13.59 -2.75
CA ASP A 323 -9.10 -13.82 -1.46
C ASP A 323 -8.95 -15.32 -1.22
N ASP A 324 -9.97 -16.14 -1.53
CA ASP A 324 -9.89 -17.60 -1.39
C ASP A 324 -8.75 -18.20 -2.22
N ALA A 325 -8.67 -17.86 -3.51
CA ALA A 325 -7.64 -18.41 -4.40
C ALA A 325 -6.22 -17.95 -4.03
N LEU A 326 -6.09 -16.69 -3.58
CA LEU A 326 -4.81 -16.19 -3.07
C LEU A 326 -4.40 -16.96 -1.82
N MET A 327 -5.29 -17.11 -0.85
CA MET A 327 -4.98 -17.75 0.43
C MET A 327 -4.67 -19.24 0.27
N GLU A 328 -5.45 -19.96 -0.56
CA GLU A 328 -5.18 -21.35 -0.92
C GLU A 328 -3.77 -21.51 -1.48
N ARG A 329 -3.40 -20.67 -2.45
CA ARG A 329 -2.05 -20.67 -3.05
C ARG A 329 -0.95 -20.37 -2.02
N LEU A 330 -1.17 -19.42 -1.11
CA LEU A 330 -0.20 -19.08 -0.07
C LEU A 330 0.01 -20.23 0.94
N CYS A 331 -1.05 -20.97 1.27
CA CYS A 331 -0.99 -22.17 2.10
C CYS A 331 -0.30 -23.33 1.37
N GLU A 332 -0.66 -23.62 0.12
CA GLU A 332 -0.05 -24.71 -0.67
C GLU A 332 1.46 -24.55 -0.86
N GLN A 333 1.94 -23.30 -0.90
CA GLN A 333 3.35 -22.98 -1.01
C GLN A 333 4.09 -22.96 0.33
N GLY A 334 3.37 -23.09 1.45
CA GLY A 334 3.92 -23.09 2.80
C GLY A 334 4.44 -21.74 3.28
N ILE A 335 3.98 -20.63 2.67
CA ILE A 335 4.29 -19.29 3.21
C ILE A 335 3.38 -18.97 4.40
N LEU A 336 2.09 -19.27 4.29
CA LEU A 336 1.22 -19.26 5.45
C LEU A 336 1.44 -20.56 6.24
N SER A 337 1.51 -20.43 7.56
CA SER A 337 1.66 -21.59 8.44
C SER A 337 0.41 -22.48 8.33
N ASP A 338 0.61 -23.79 8.20
CA ASP A 338 -0.47 -24.81 8.26
C ASP A 338 -1.26 -24.74 9.59
N GLU A 339 -0.71 -24.08 10.62
CA GLU A 339 -1.38 -23.86 11.89
C GLU A 339 -2.44 -22.74 11.84
N LEU A 340 -2.44 -21.90 10.80
CA LEU A 340 -3.45 -20.86 10.64
C LEU A 340 -4.78 -21.51 10.23
N ASP A 341 -5.88 -21.04 10.86
CA ASP A 341 -7.23 -21.53 10.57
C ASP A 341 -7.60 -21.40 9.08
N ILE A 342 -6.96 -20.48 8.35
CA ILE A 342 -7.18 -20.27 6.92
C ILE A 342 -6.58 -21.37 6.03
N CYS A 343 -5.63 -22.15 6.55
CA CYS A 343 -4.96 -23.23 5.83
C CYS A 343 -5.49 -24.63 6.21
N GLN A 344 -6.49 -24.73 7.10
CA GLN A 344 -7.09 -25.99 7.58
C GLN A 344 -8.44 -26.29 6.95
#